data_AF-A0A328FC86-F1
#
_entry.id   AF-A0A328FC86-F1
#
_cell.length_a   1.000
_cell.length_b   1.000
_cell.length_c   1.000
_cell.angle_alpha   90.00
_cell.angle_beta   90.00
_cell.angle_gamma   90.00
#
_symmetry.space_group_name_H-M   'P 1'
#
loop_
_entity.id
_entity.type
_entity.pdbx_description
1 polymer ?
#
loop_
_entity_poly.entity_id
_entity_poly.type
_entity_poly.pdbx_seq_one_letter_code
_entity_poly.pdbx_strand_id
1 'polypeptide(L)'
;MTPASNTAPRLNRTICMHVCQAQYYTIIQHAIQFWIILDMVIKEHPNIFPPEIACGYTMKEIRVSKKLKLKIRRIVIAGISYTIRRLLPCPI
;
A
#
# COMPACT_ATOMS: atom_id res chain seq x y z
N MET A 1 -27.37 25.45 8.40
CA MET A 1 -26.31 25.47 7.37
C MET A 1 -25.30 24.39 7.71
N THR A 2 -25.35 23.25 7.03
CA THR A 2 -24.36 22.17 7.17
C THR A 2 -23.10 22.53 6.37
N PRO A 3 -21.88 22.45 6.93
CA PRO A 3 -20.69 22.72 6.16
C PRO A 3 -20.49 21.58 5.16
N ALA A 4 -20.41 21.92 3.88
CA ALA A 4 -20.01 20.99 2.84
C ALA A 4 -18.65 20.39 3.23
N SER A 5 -18.60 19.07 3.43
CA SER A 5 -17.37 18.35 3.73
C SER A 5 -16.38 18.59 2.60
N ASN A 6 -15.37 19.41 2.85
CA ASN A 6 -14.31 19.74 1.92
C ASN A 6 -13.37 18.53 1.75
N THR A 7 -13.88 17.44 1.20
CA THR A 7 -13.09 16.26 0.89
C THR A 7 -12.31 16.53 -0.38
N ALA A 8 -11.03 16.86 -0.23
CA ALA A 8 -10.07 16.90 -1.32
C ALA A 8 -10.24 15.65 -2.22
N PRO A 9 -10.16 15.78 -3.55
CA PRO A 9 -10.33 14.67 -4.47
C PRO A 9 -9.41 13.51 -4.07
N ARG A 10 -9.98 12.30 -3.99
CA ARG A 10 -9.24 11.09 -3.64
C ARG A 10 -8.23 10.79 -4.75
N LEU A 11 -7.02 11.33 -4.61
CA LEU A 11 -5.90 10.98 -5.48
C LEU A 11 -5.63 9.48 -5.34
N ASN A 12 -5.69 8.77 -6.46
CA ASN A 12 -5.42 7.33 -6.53
C ASN A 12 -3.92 7.07 -6.39
N ARG A 13 -3.42 7.14 -5.16
CA ARG A 13 -2.02 6.88 -4.81
C ARG A 13 -1.83 5.41 -4.52
N THR A 14 -1.36 4.67 -5.52
CA THR A 14 -1.10 3.22 -5.44
C THR A 14 0.37 2.96 -5.70
N ILE A 15 1.01 2.19 -4.83
CA ILE A 15 2.36 1.68 -5.03
C ILE A 15 2.23 0.19 -5.35
N CYS A 16 2.81 -0.22 -6.47
CA CYS A 16 2.78 -1.61 -6.93
C CYS A 16 4.12 -2.26 -6.59
N MET A 17 4.09 -3.32 -5.79
CA MET A 17 5.27 -4.12 -5.45
C MET A 17 5.29 -5.44 -6.23
N HIS A 18 6.50 -5.92 -6.52
CA HIS A 18 6.76 -7.19 -7.19
C HIS A 18 6.65 -8.34 -6.18
N VAL A 19 5.41 -8.74 -5.85
CA VAL A 19 5.14 -9.87 -4.95
C VAL A 19 4.16 -10.82 -5.61
N CYS A 20 4.40 -12.13 -5.48
CA CYS A 20 3.51 -13.13 -6.07
C CYS A 20 2.14 -13.12 -5.37
N GLN A 21 1.11 -13.60 -6.08
CA GLN A 21 -0.27 -13.51 -5.57
C GLN A 21 -0.44 -14.28 -4.25
N ALA A 22 0.08 -15.50 -4.16
CA ALA A 22 -0.03 -16.33 -2.97
C ALA A 22 0.64 -15.67 -1.75
N GLN A 23 1.87 -15.17 -1.92
CA GLN A 23 2.58 -14.45 -0.87
C GLN A 23 1.82 -13.20 -0.44
N TYR A 24 1.28 -12.41 -1.38
CA TYR A 24 0.52 -11.20 -1.07
C TYR A 24 -0.67 -11.47 -0.13
N TYR A 25 -1.42 -12.56 -0.33
CA TYR A 25 -2.56 -12.91 0.51
C TYR A 25 -2.19 -13.29 1.94
N THR A 26 -1.03 -13.91 2.13
CA THR A 26 -0.54 -14.28 3.45
C THR A 26 -0.07 -13.03 4.17
N ILE A 27 0.81 -12.24 3.53
CA ILE A 27 1.48 -11.12 4.17
C ILE A 27 0.49 -10.01 4.53
N ILE A 28 -0.57 -9.82 3.74
CA ILE A 28 -1.53 -8.75 3.99
C ILE A 28 -2.33 -8.94 5.28
N GLN A 29 -2.43 -10.18 5.75
CA GLN A 29 -3.14 -10.53 6.98
C GLN A 29 -2.25 -10.38 8.21
N HIS A 30 -0.93 -10.50 8.05
CA HIS A 30 0.04 -10.44 9.14
C HIS A 30 0.80 -9.10 9.12
N ALA A 31 0.54 -8.23 10.10
CA ALA A 31 1.19 -6.91 10.23
C ALA A 31 2.71 -6.95 10.15
N ILE A 32 3.33 -7.83 10.93
CA ILE A 32 4.78 -7.91 11.06
C ILE A 32 5.41 -8.41 9.75
N GLN A 33 4.86 -9.47 9.15
CA GLN A 33 5.36 -10.00 7.88
C GLN A 33 5.23 -8.98 6.74
N PHE A 34 4.12 -8.26 6.68
CA PHE A 34 3.95 -7.18 5.72
C PHE A 34 5.01 -6.10 5.87
N TRP A 35 5.31 -5.71 7.12
CA TRP A 35 6.29 -4.67 7.42
C TRP A 35 7.69 -5.09 6.98
N ILE A 36 8.13 -6.31 7.33
CA ILE A 36 9.44 -6.86 6.93
C ILE A 36 9.61 -6.89 5.41
N ILE A 37 8.58 -7.36 4.69
CA ILE A 37 8.63 -7.44 3.22
C ILE A 37 8.61 -6.04 2.60
N LEU A 38 7.82 -5.13 3.16
CA LEU A 38 7.76 -3.76 2.65
C LEU A 38 9.13 -3.07 2.80
N ASP A 39 9.80 -3.23 3.94
CA ASP A 39 11.15 -2.69 4.16
C ASP A 39 12.17 -3.29 3.19
N MET A 40 12.08 -4.60 2.92
CA MET A 40 12.90 -5.27 1.91
C MET A 40 12.68 -4.67 0.52
N VAL A 41 11.43 -4.48 0.11
CA VAL A 41 11.08 -3.90 -1.20
C VAL A 41 11.51 -2.43 -1.30
N ILE A 42 11.41 -1.65 -0.22
CA ILE A 42 11.93 -0.26 -0.18
C ILE A 42 13.44 -0.24 -0.41
N LYS A 43 14.17 -1.20 0.19
CA LYS A 43 15.61 -1.32 0.03
C LYS A 43 16.03 -1.75 -1.38
N GLU A 44 15.31 -2.71 -1.98
CA GLU A 44 15.62 -3.25 -3.31
C GLU A 44 15.17 -2.30 -4.43
N HIS A 45 14.05 -1.60 -4.24
CA HIS A 45 13.40 -0.79 -5.27
C HIS A 45 12.94 0.57 -4.72
N PRO A 46 13.84 1.43 -4.22
CA PRO A 46 13.45 2.72 -3.64
C PRO A 46 12.71 3.63 -4.64
N ASN A 47 13.00 3.48 -5.95
CA ASN A 47 12.45 4.30 -7.03
C ASN A 47 10.92 4.20 -7.20
N ILE A 48 10.28 3.12 -6.72
CA ILE A 48 8.82 2.96 -6.82
C ILE A 48 8.09 3.70 -5.68
N PHE A 49 8.83 4.18 -4.69
CA PHE A 49 8.32 4.91 -3.55
C PHE A 49 8.53 6.41 -3.74
N PRO A 50 7.66 7.24 -3.15
CA PRO A 50 7.92 8.66 -3.06
C PRO A 50 9.18 8.90 -2.20
N PRO A 51 10.00 9.92 -2.51
CA PRO A 51 11.27 10.16 -1.83
C PRO A 51 11.14 10.33 -0.31
N GLU A 52 9.98 10.79 0.15
CA GLU A 52 9.63 10.94 1.57
C GLU A 52 9.61 9.62 2.34
N ILE A 53 9.63 8.45 1.66
CA ILE A 53 9.79 7.14 2.31
C ILE A 53 11.08 7.05 3.12
N ALA A 54 12.10 7.83 2.77
CA ALA A 54 13.36 7.90 3.53
C ALA A 54 13.16 8.41 4.96
N CYS A 55 12.07 9.16 5.23
CA CYS A 55 11.68 9.59 6.56
C CYS A 55 10.83 8.55 7.32
N GLY A 56 10.60 7.39 6.72
CA GLY A 56 9.77 6.31 7.26
C GLY A 56 8.30 6.39 6.81
N TYR A 57 7.50 5.47 7.36
CA TYR A 57 6.07 5.35 7.07
C TYR A 57 5.32 4.77 8.25
N THR A 58 4.00 4.93 8.27
CA THR A 58 3.13 4.29 9.27
C THR A 58 2.12 3.36 8.62
N MET A 59 1.76 2.30 9.35
CA MET A 59 0.69 1.39 8.96
C MET A 59 -0.66 2.06 9.20
N LYS A 60 -1.55 1.98 8.21
CA LYS A 60 -2.90 2.58 8.28
C LYS A 60 -3.97 1.50 8.46
N GLU A 61 -4.97 1.43 7.58
CA GLU A 61 -5.98 0.37 7.59
C GLU A 61 -5.78 -0.71 6.51
N ILE A 62 -6.45 -1.85 6.70
CA ILE A 62 -6.73 -2.84 5.66
C ILE A 62 -8.12 -2.56 5.08
N ARG A 63 -8.27 -2.65 3.76
CA ARG A 63 -9.57 -2.56 3.07
C ARG A 63 -9.77 -3.76 2.16
N VAL A 64 -11.01 -4.04 1.77
CA VAL A 64 -11.31 -5.00 0.71
C VAL A 64 -11.57 -4.22 -0.58
N SER A 65 -10.82 -4.55 -1.63
CA SER A 65 -11.05 -4.05 -2.99
C SER A 65 -12.35 -4.66 -3.52
N LYS A 66 -13.41 -3.85 -3.69
CA LYS A 66 -14.72 -4.35 -4.17
C LYS A 66 -14.62 -5.09 -5.52
N LYS A 67 -13.84 -4.55 -6.46
CA LYS A 67 -13.66 -5.12 -7.81
C LYS A 67 -12.97 -6.49 -7.80
N LEU A 68 -11.96 -6.66 -6.96
CA LEU A 68 -11.12 -7.87 -6.97
C LEU A 68 -11.44 -8.82 -5.80
N LYS A 69 -12.28 -8.39 -4.85
CA LYS A 69 -12.55 -9.06 -3.57
C LYS A 69 -11.27 -9.41 -2.77
N LEU A 70 -10.25 -8.56 -2.87
CA LEU A 70 -8.94 -8.76 -2.23
C LEU A 70 -8.74 -7.81 -1.06
N LYS A 71 -8.16 -8.30 0.04
CA LYS A 71 -7.61 -7.43 1.08
C LYS A 71 -6.45 -6.62 0.48
N ILE A 72 -6.44 -5.33 0.75
CA ILE A 72 -5.42 -4.35 0.36
C ILE A 72 -5.00 -3.57 1.59
N ARG A 73 -3.72 -3.22 1.69
CA ARG A 73 -3.16 -2.56 2.86
C ARG A 73 -2.70 -1.17 2.50
N ARG A 74 -2.86 -0.25 3.44
CA ARG A 74 -2.51 1.13 3.24
C ARG A 74 -1.44 1.55 4.22
N ILE A 75 -0.55 2.39 3.75
CA ILE A 75 0.49 3.03 4.54
C ILE A 75 0.36 4.54 4.40
N VAL A 76 0.92 5.27 5.35
CA VAL A 76 1.05 6.73 5.29
C VAL A 76 2.52 7.08 5.20
N ILE A 77 2.88 7.87 4.19
CA ILE A 77 4.21 8.43 4.00
C ILE A 77 4.04 9.95 4.00
N ALA A 78 4.73 10.68 4.88
CA ALA A 78 4.60 12.14 5.02
C ALA A 78 3.14 12.66 5.05
N GLY A 79 2.27 12.02 5.84
CA GLY A 79 0.84 12.37 5.94
C GLY A 79 -0.02 11.96 4.74
N ILE A 80 0.58 11.42 3.68
CA ILE A 80 -0.11 10.97 2.48
C ILE A 80 -0.40 9.47 2.54
N SER A 81 -1.67 9.09 2.35
CA SER A 81 -2.06 7.68 2.33
C SER A 81 -1.85 7.03 0.96
N TYR A 82 -1.05 5.96 0.92
CA TYR A 82 -0.81 5.12 -0.25
C TYR A 82 -1.49 3.76 -0.08
N THR A 83 -1.90 3.16 -1.20
CA THR A 83 -2.39 1.79 -1.24
C THR A 83 -1.30 0.87 -1.79
N ILE A 84 -0.93 -0.16 -1.03
CA ILE A 84 0.05 -1.15 -1.48
C ILE A 84 -0.67 -2.28 -2.21
N ARG A 85 -0.32 -2.49 -3.46
CA ARG A 85 -0.86 -3.56 -4.32
C ARG A 85 0.27 -4.39 -4.90
N ARG A 86 -0.05 -5.63 -5.27
CA ARG A 86 0.82 -6.44 -6.12
C ARG A 86 0.76 -5.97 -7.58
N LEU A 87 1.85 -6.14 -8.33
CA LEU A 87 1.84 -6.01 -9.78
C LEU A 87 1.11 -7.21 -10.45
N LEU A 88 0.51 -6.97 -11.61
CA LEU A 88 -0.14 -7.97 -12.48
C LEU A 88 0.55 -7.95 -13.86
N PRO A 89 0.79 -9.11 -14.52
CA PRO A 89 0.68 -10.48 -14.02
C PRO A 89 1.88 -10.88 -13.14
N CYS A 90 1.68 -11.85 -12.26
CA CYS A 90 2.81 -12.52 -11.61
C CYS A 90 3.22 -13.69 -12.51
N PRO A 91 4.51 -13.89 -12.83
CA PRO A 91 4.94 -15.14 -13.45
C PRO A 91 4.61 -16.31 -12.49
N ILE A 92 4.07 -17.38 -13.07
CA ILE A 92 3.62 -18.59 -12.38
C ILE A 92 4.84 -19.42 -11.98
#